data_AF-A0A225UES3-F1
#
_entry.id   AF-A0A225UES3-F1
#
_cell.length_a   1.000
_cell.length_b   1.000
_cell.length_c   1.000
_cell.angle_alpha   90.00
_cell.angle_beta   90.00
_cell.angle_gamma   90.00
#
_symmetry.space_group_name_H-M   'P 1'
#
loop_
_entity.id
_entity.type
_entity.pdbx_description
1 polymer ?
#
loop_
_entity_poly.entity_id
_entity_poly.type
_entity_poly.pdbx_seq_one_letter_code
_entity_poly.pdbx_strand_id
1 'polypeptide(L)'
;PWSVMFHFRVTVFYFHEVRDLKFETLDGIKDYVDFMRINAKTWWAILHWLTISFLGRDAADADASRDLYEERRRDVKRLRAQYEALLKRLFAIPGFPKTLLYEPGLSTLPVCACHCILKDPERSPLIRGVADYAAELDDLDAEDPARTQWPAAHSDNDILATVPTFMHSLIMPPERRARNVIPLSAASQA
;
A
#
# COMPACT_ATOMS: atom_id res chain seq x y z
N PRO A 1 7.96 -10.24 -3.59
CA PRO A 1 6.56 -9.75 -3.50
C PRO A 1 6.44 -8.22 -3.41
N TRP A 2 7.03 -7.57 -2.40
CA TRP A 2 6.86 -6.11 -2.20
C TRP A 2 7.54 -5.24 -3.27
N SER A 3 8.71 -5.64 -3.80
CA SER A 3 9.36 -4.90 -4.89
C SER A 3 8.54 -4.96 -6.18
N VAL A 4 7.94 -6.13 -6.46
CA VAL A 4 7.01 -6.34 -7.57
C VAL A 4 5.76 -5.47 -7.38
N MET A 5 5.14 -5.51 -6.19
CA MET A 5 4.01 -4.65 -5.82
C MET A 5 4.32 -3.16 -6.06
N PHE A 6 5.48 -2.68 -5.61
CA PHE A 6 5.86 -1.28 -5.84
C PHE A 6 6.10 -0.97 -7.33
N HIS A 7 6.68 -1.91 -8.09
CA HIS A 7 6.98 -1.74 -9.51
C HIS A 7 5.70 -1.69 -10.37
N PHE A 8 4.71 -2.53 -10.05
CA PHE A 8 3.45 -2.62 -10.80
C PHE A 8 2.36 -1.66 -10.34
N ARG A 9 2.65 -0.76 -9.40
CA ARG A 9 1.71 0.28 -8.96
C ARG A 9 1.34 1.22 -10.13
N VAL A 10 0.24 1.96 -9.96
CA VAL A 10 -0.10 3.06 -10.88
C VAL A 10 0.99 4.13 -10.86
N THR A 11 1.57 4.44 -12.02
CA THR A 11 2.68 5.42 -12.15
C THR A 11 2.25 6.74 -12.77
N VAL A 12 0.96 6.96 -12.97
CA VAL A 12 0.39 8.17 -13.58
C VAL A 12 -0.65 8.79 -12.66
N PHE A 13 -0.82 10.11 -12.72
CA PHE A 13 -1.90 10.76 -12.01
C PHE A 13 -3.23 10.61 -12.78
N TYR A 14 -4.29 10.33 -12.04
CA TYR A 14 -5.65 10.18 -12.53
C TYR A 14 -6.48 11.44 -12.38
N PHE A 15 -6.22 12.26 -11.36
CA PHE A 15 -7.11 13.39 -11.00
C PHE A 15 -6.43 14.76 -11.08
N HIS A 16 -5.10 14.81 -10.97
CA HIS A 16 -4.30 16.04 -11.01
C HIS A 16 -3.35 16.03 -12.20
N GLU A 17 -3.09 17.19 -12.78
CA GLU A 17 -2.12 17.33 -13.86
C GLU A 17 -0.78 17.82 -13.35
N VAL A 18 0.32 17.15 -13.74
CA VAL A 18 1.68 17.51 -13.33
C VAL A 18 1.98 18.98 -13.63
N ARG A 19 1.53 19.50 -14.77
CA ARG A 19 1.80 20.88 -15.19
C ARG A 19 1.11 21.94 -14.32
N ASP A 20 0.07 21.54 -13.57
CA ASP A 20 -0.68 22.43 -12.69
C ASP A 20 -0.11 22.41 -11.25
N LEU A 21 0.80 21.48 -10.95
CA LEU A 21 1.45 21.35 -9.65
C LEU A 21 2.70 22.23 -9.57
N LYS A 22 2.88 22.89 -8.43
CA LYS A 22 4.10 23.66 -8.14
C LYS A 22 5.30 22.74 -7.96
N PHE A 23 6.49 23.28 -8.21
CA PHE A 23 7.75 22.55 -8.07
C PHE A 23 7.91 21.92 -6.68
N GLU A 24 7.58 22.65 -5.62
CA GLU A 24 7.68 22.17 -4.23
C GLU A 24 6.70 21.02 -3.95
N THR A 25 5.52 21.05 -4.58
CA THR A 25 4.55 19.95 -4.48
C THR A 25 5.09 18.72 -5.20
N LEU A 26 5.65 18.88 -6.40
CA LEU A 26 6.25 17.78 -7.16
C LEU A 26 7.43 17.16 -6.40
N ASP A 27 8.25 17.97 -5.73
CA ASP A 27 9.35 17.48 -4.90
C ASP A 27 8.84 16.69 -3.69
N GLY A 28 7.82 17.21 -3.01
CA GLY A 28 7.12 16.48 -1.96
C GLY A 28 6.52 15.14 -2.44
N ILE A 29 6.01 15.07 -3.67
CA ILE A 29 5.54 13.81 -4.25
C ILE A 29 6.68 12.83 -4.49
N LYS A 30 7.85 13.28 -4.96
CA LYS A 30 9.02 12.39 -5.10
C LYS A 30 9.43 11.81 -3.75
N ASP A 31 9.48 12.65 -2.72
CA ASP A 31 9.71 12.24 -1.32
C ASP A 31 8.70 11.18 -0.87
N TYR A 32 7.42 11.34 -1.24
CA TYR A 32 6.36 10.38 -0.93
C TYR A 32 6.59 9.04 -1.63
N VAL A 33 6.91 9.06 -2.93
CA VAL A 33 7.15 7.83 -3.71
C VAL A 33 8.40 7.11 -3.21
N ASP A 34 9.45 7.84 -2.85
CA ASP A 34 10.66 7.28 -2.22
C ASP A 34 10.33 6.63 -0.88
N PHE A 35 9.49 7.30 -0.07
CA PHE A 35 9.01 6.76 1.19
C PHE A 35 8.24 5.45 0.99
N MET A 36 7.35 5.39 -0.02
CA MET A 36 6.64 4.16 -0.39
C MET A 36 7.62 3.05 -0.78
N ARG A 37 8.63 3.35 -1.60
CA ARG A 37 9.63 2.38 -2.05
C ARG A 37 10.42 1.79 -0.89
N ILE A 38 10.97 2.67 -0.04
CA ILE A 38 11.79 2.30 1.12
C ILE A 38 10.98 1.44 2.10
N ASN A 39 9.70 1.74 2.27
CA ASN A 39 8.82 1.05 3.22
C ASN A 39 7.95 -0.04 2.59
N ALA A 40 8.14 -0.37 1.31
CA ALA A 40 7.26 -1.27 0.56
C ALA A 40 7.07 -2.63 1.26
N LYS A 41 8.12 -3.17 1.87
CA LYS A 41 8.05 -4.43 2.63
C LYS A 41 7.10 -4.33 3.83
N THR A 42 7.23 -3.28 4.64
CA THR A 42 6.39 -3.06 5.82
C THR A 42 4.95 -2.73 5.40
N TRP A 43 4.79 -1.97 4.32
CA TRP A 43 3.48 -1.65 3.76
C TRP A 43 2.75 -2.89 3.25
N TRP A 44 3.44 -3.71 2.44
CA TRP A 44 2.93 -5.01 1.99
C TRP A 44 2.53 -5.86 3.19
N ALA A 45 3.38 -5.92 4.22
CA ALA A 45 3.08 -6.69 5.42
C ALA A 45 1.82 -6.20 6.17
N ILE A 46 1.53 -4.89 6.22
CA ILE A 46 0.31 -4.36 6.88
C ILE A 46 -0.97 -4.86 6.21
N LEU A 47 -0.99 -4.86 4.87
CA LEU A 47 -2.14 -5.27 4.07
C LEU A 47 -2.39 -6.77 4.12
N HIS A 48 -1.33 -7.53 4.33
CA HIS A 48 -1.35 -8.99 4.34
C HIS A 48 -1.24 -9.53 5.77
N TRP A 49 -1.43 -8.68 6.79
CA TRP A 49 -1.22 -9.14 8.15
C TRP A 49 -2.39 -9.95 8.70
N LEU A 50 -2.03 -10.74 9.69
CA LEU A 50 -2.62 -12.00 10.09
C LEU A 50 -2.61 -12.02 11.62
N THR A 51 -3.74 -12.24 12.27
CA THR A 51 -3.75 -12.58 13.70
C THR A 51 -3.16 -13.97 13.85
N ILE A 52 -1.95 -14.08 14.41
CA ILE A 52 -1.38 -15.37 14.80
C ILE A 52 -2.26 -15.91 15.93
N SER A 53 -3.09 -16.91 15.62
CA SER A 53 -3.81 -17.66 16.66
C SER A 53 -2.80 -18.49 17.44
N PHE A 54 -2.69 -18.21 18.74
CA PHE A 54 -1.85 -18.97 19.69
C PHE A 54 -2.58 -20.20 20.26
N LEU A 55 -3.84 -20.45 19.86
CA LEU A 55 -4.62 -21.60 20.33
C LEU A 55 -4.13 -22.89 19.65
N GLY A 56 -3.56 -23.80 20.45
CA GLY A 56 -3.20 -25.16 20.03
C GLY A 56 -1.80 -25.35 19.43
N ARG A 57 -0.86 -24.42 19.66
CA ARG A 57 0.55 -24.54 19.23
C ARG A 57 1.44 -25.09 20.35
N ASP A 58 2.44 -25.87 19.97
CA ASP A 58 3.52 -26.30 20.86
C ASP A 58 4.30 -25.07 21.37
N ALA A 59 4.86 -25.15 22.58
CA ALA A 59 5.43 -24.00 23.28
C ALA A 59 6.54 -23.27 22.47
N ALA A 60 7.36 -24.00 21.70
CA ALA A 60 8.41 -23.41 20.86
C ALA A 60 7.86 -22.66 19.64
N ASP A 61 6.80 -23.17 19.00
CA ASP A 61 6.12 -22.50 17.89
C ASP A 61 5.32 -21.28 18.36
N ALA A 62 4.82 -21.32 19.60
CA ALA A 62 4.15 -20.18 20.23
C ALA A 62 5.12 -19.00 20.46
N ASP A 63 6.40 -19.27 20.77
CA ASP A 63 7.42 -18.25 21.01
C ASP A 63 7.90 -17.58 19.72
N ALA A 64 8.30 -18.35 18.69
CA ALA A 64 8.74 -17.77 17.41
C ALA A 64 7.65 -16.94 16.71
N SER A 65 6.39 -17.33 16.91
CA SER A 65 5.24 -16.59 16.39
C SER A 65 5.00 -15.28 17.13
N ARG A 66 5.19 -15.29 18.45
CA ARG A 66 5.04 -14.10 19.29
C ARG A 66 6.12 -13.07 18.99
N ASP A 67 7.36 -13.51 18.81
CA ASP A 67 8.47 -12.63 18.44
C ASP A 67 8.24 -11.97 17.08
N LEU A 68 7.78 -12.76 16.09
CA LEU A 68 7.40 -12.23 14.79
C LEU A 68 6.24 -11.24 14.91
N TYR A 69 5.25 -11.52 15.76
CA TYR A 69 4.14 -10.59 15.99
C TYR A 69 4.63 -9.26 16.57
N GLU A 70 5.47 -9.29 17.59
CA GLU A 70 5.97 -8.07 18.25
C GLU A 70 6.96 -7.29 17.38
N GLU A 71 7.80 -7.96 16.58
CA GLU A 71 8.62 -7.31 15.55
C GLU A 71 7.74 -6.53 14.56
N ARG A 72 6.73 -7.19 13.98
CA ARG A 72 5.86 -6.55 12.99
C ARG A 72 5.00 -5.45 13.60
N ARG A 73 4.46 -5.64 14.80
CA ARG A 73 3.75 -4.59 15.54
C ARG A 73 4.61 -3.34 15.73
N ARG A 74 5.89 -3.50 16.09
CA ARG A 74 6.85 -2.39 16.22
C ARG A 74 7.11 -1.73 14.87
N ASP A 75 7.26 -2.50 13.80
CA ASP A 75 7.47 -1.97 12.45
C ASP A 75 6.28 -1.16 11.95
N VAL A 76 5.05 -1.66 12.14
CA VAL A 76 3.82 -0.94 11.80
C VAL A 76 3.71 0.36 12.58
N LYS A 77 3.97 0.32 13.91
CA LYS A 77 3.95 1.52 14.74
C LYS A 77 4.97 2.56 14.25
N ARG A 78 6.19 2.12 13.93
CA ARG A 78 7.25 2.99 13.39
C ARG A 78 6.83 3.59 12.05
N LEU A 79 6.29 2.77 11.14
CA LEU A 79 5.86 3.23 9.83
C LEU A 79 4.73 4.27 9.92
N ARG A 80 3.73 4.03 10.79
CA ARG A 80 2.64 5.00 11.04
C ARG A 80 3.19 6.36 11.48
N ALA A 81 4.10 6.37 12.45
CA ALA A 81 4.72 7.61 12.91
C ALA A 81 5.52 8.34 11.81
N GLN A 82 6.26 7.60 10.98
CA GLN A 82 7.00 8.18 9.86
C GLN A 82 6.05 8.72 8.77
N TYR A 83 4.96 8.01 8.49
CA TYR A 83 3.94 8.42 7.54
C TYR A 83 3.22 9.70 7.99
N GLU A 84 2.84 9.80 9.27
CA GLU A 84 2.27 11.02 9.85
C GLU A 84 3.23 12.21 9.74
N ALA A 85 4.53 11.99 10.01
CA ALA A 85 5.55 13.02 9.84
C ALA A 85 5.71 13.46 8.38
N LEU A 86 5.66 12.52 7.42
CA LEU A 86 5.66 12.83 5.99
C LEU A 86 4.45 13.69 5.61
N LEU A 87 3.23 13.29 6.00
CA LEU A 87 2.02 14.06 5.73
C LEU A 87 2.09 15.47 6.32
N LYS A 88 2.62 15.61 7.54
CA LYS A 88 2.83 16.92 8.17
C LYS A 88 3.77 17.81 7.35
N ARG A 89 4.87 17.25 6.81
CA ARG A 89 5.78 18.00 5.93
C ARG A 89 5.09 18.43 4.64
N LEU A 90 4.33 17.53 4.00
CA LEU A 90 3.63 17.83 2.76
C LEU A 90 2.56 18.90 2.94
N PHE A 91 1.77 18.81 4.00
CA PHE A 91 0.73 19.80 4.30
C PHE A 91 1.29 21.15 4.76
N ALA A 92 2.57 21.23 5.10
CA ALA A 92 3.24 22.51 5.36
C ALA A 92 3.63 23.24 4.06
N ILE A 93 3.61 22.58 2.90
CA ILE A 93 3.88 23.22 1.60
C ILE A 93 2.71 24.16 1.25
N PRO A 94 2.96 25.48 1.00
CA PRO A 94 1.90 26.43 0.72
C PRO A 94 1.06 26.09 -0.52
N GLY A 95 -0.21 25.78 -0.29
CA GLY A 95 -1.16 25.40 -1.34
C GLY A 95 -1.05 23.94 -1.78
N PHE A 96 -0.46 23.06 -0.98
CA PHE A 96 -0.45 21.62 -1.26
C PHE A 96 -1.89 21.09 -1.41
N PRO A 97 -2.27 20.52 -2.57
CA PRO A 97 -3.59 19.97 -2.77
C PRO A 97 -3.72 18.64 -2.02
N LYS A 98 -4.44 18.64 -0.90
CA LYS A 98 -4.68 17.42 -0.09
C LYS A 98 -5.37 16.31 -0.88
N THR A 99 -6.09 16.66 -1.94
CA THR A 99 -6.71 15.73 -2.88
C THR A 99 -5.70 14.86 -3.62
N LEU A 100 -4.41 15.22 -3.64
CA LEU A 100 -3.34 14.34 -4.15
C LEU A 100 -3.28 13.01 -3.41
N LEU A 101 -3.71 12.93 -2.15
CA LEU A 101 -3.73 11.66 -1.42
C LEU A 101 -4.81 10.69 -1.90
N TYR A 102 -5.70 11.11 -2.81
CA TYR A 102 -6.63 10.21 -3.51
C TYR A 102 -6.05 9.70 -4.83
N GLU A 103 -4.86 10.14 -5.23
CA GLU A 103 -4.20 9.61 -6.43
C GLU A 103 -3.83 8.15 -6.23
N PRO A 104 -4.23 7.25 -7.14
CA PRO A 104 -4.00 5.82 -6.96
C PRO A 104 -2.52 5.44 -6.96
N GLY A 105 -1.66 6.26 -7.59
CA GLY A 105 -0.21 6.07 -7.54
C GLY A 105 0.47 6.57 -6.26
N LEU A 106 -0.28 7.24 -5.36
CA LEU A 106 0.19 7.73 -4.06
C LEU A 106 -0.48 6.94 -2.94
N SER A 107 0.10 5.79 -2.64
CA SER A 107 -0.56 4.83 -1.76
C SER A 107 -0.65 5.32 -0.32
N THR A 108 -1.87 5.38 0.21
CA THR A 108 -2.13 5.75 1.60
C THR A 108 -1.97 4.55 2.54
N LEU A 109 -1.68 4.83 3.79
CA LEU A 109 -1.41 3.78 4.77
C LEU A 109 -2.76 3.22 5.28
N PRO A 110 -2.99 1.89 5.20
CA PRO A 110 -4.26 1.30 5.60
C PRO A 110 -4.62 1.63 7.05
N VAL A 111 -5.85 2.10 7.25
CA VAL A 111 -6.38 2.44 8.58
C VAL A 111 -6.53 1.16 9.42
N CYS A 112 -7.01 0.08 8.81
CA CYS A 112 -7.15 -1.23 9.43
C CYS A 112 -6.05 -2.18 8.91
N ALA A 113 -5.33 -2.84 9.81
CA ALA A 113 -4.52 -4.00 9.43
C ALA A 113 -5.47 -5.18 9.25
N CYS A 114 -5.26 -5.99 8.21
CA CYS A 114 -6.11 -7.14 7.93
C CYS A 114 -6.08 -8.13 9.12
N HIS A 115 -7.19 -8.83 9.36
CA HIS A 115 -7.33 -9.87 10.38
C HIS A 115 -7.37 -11.28 9.76
N CYS A 116 -7.20 -11.39 8.44
CA CYS A 116 -7.52 -12.59 7.69
C CYS A 116 -6.29 -13.11 6.93
N ILE A 117 -5.85 -14.31 7.32
CA ILE A 117 -5.29 -15.45 6.57
C ILE A 117 -4.71 -16.39 7.64
N LEU A 118 -4.41 -17.66 7.37
CA LEU A 118 -3.95 -18.60 8.40
C LEU A 118 -2.63 -19.24 7.99
N LYS A 119 -1.56 -18.86 8.70
CA LYS A 119 -0.25 -19.55 8.82
C LYS A 119 0.80 -19.24 7.74
N ASP A 120 2.03 -19.06 8.20
CA ASP A 120 3.26 -18.90 7.42
C ASP A 120 3.71 -20.26 6.86
N PRO A 121 3.72 -20.45 5.51
CA PRO A 121 4.13 -21.70 4.89
C PRO A 121 5.62 -22.03 5.08
N GLU A 122 6.50 -21.03 5.23
CA GLU A 122 7.95 -21.25 5.37
C GLU A 122 8.33 -21.74 6.77
N ARG A 123 7.45 -21.57 7.75
CA ARG A 123 7.70 -21.89 9.17
C ARG A 123 6.86 -23.04 9.73
N SER A 124 6.00 -23.68 8.93
CA SER A 124 5.18 -24.80 9.40
C SER A 124 5.06 -25.92 8.35
N PRO A 125 6.11 -26.75 8.17
CA PRO A 125 6.12 -27.84 7.18
C PRO A 125 5.17 -29.02 7.49
N LEU A 126 4.46 -28.98 8.63
CA LEU A 126 3.64 -30.10 9.13
C LEU A 126 2.16 -30.04 8.73
N ILE A 127 1.70 -29.00 8.05
CA ILE A 127 0.27 -28.82 7.75
C ILE A 127 -0.02 -29.26 6.32
N ARG A 128 -0.19 -30.57 6.12
CA ARG A 128 -0.87 -31.12 4.94
C ARG A 128 -2.34 -30.67 4.97
N GLY A 129 -2.79 -30.00 3.91
CA GLY A 129 -4.22 -29.75 3.66
C GLY A 129 -4.73 -28.31 3.79
N VAL A 130 -3.85 -27.30 3.87
CA VAL A 130 -4.28 -25.91 3.58
C VAL A 130 -4.45 -25.80 2.06
N ALA A 131 -5.59 -25.26 1.60
CA ALA A 131 -5.73 -24.87 0.19
C ALA A 131 -4.58 -23.94 -0.17
N ASP A 132 -4.15 -23.95 -1.43
CA ASP A 132 -3.01 -23.15 -1.91
C ASP A 132 -3.02 -21.75 -1.28
N TYR A 133 -1.92 -21.35 -0.62
CA TYR A 133 -1.81 -20.02 0.02
C TYR A 133 -2.15 -18.89 -0.95
N ALA A 134 -1.93 -19.11 -2.25
CA ALA A 134 -2.38 -18.23 -3.31
C ALA A 134 -3.93 -18.14 -3.42
N ALA A 135 -4.65 -19.25 -3.28
CA ALA A 135 -6.12 -19.27 -3.34
C ALA A 135 -6.76 -18.55 -2.13
N GLU A 136 -6.20 -18.69 -0.92
CA GLU A 136 -6.68 -17.92 0.24
C GLU A 136 -6.43 -16.41 0.07
N LEU A 137 -5.33 -16.04 -0.58
CA LEU A 137 -5.06 -14.65 -0.94
C LEU A 137 -6.06 -14.15 -1.98
N ASP A 138 -6.36 -14.94 -3.02
CA ASP A 138 -7.29 -14.60 -4.09
C ASP A 138 -8.73 -14.41 -3.56
N ASP A 139 -9.21 -15.28 -2.67
CA ASP A 139 -10.54 -15.17 -2.06
C ASP A 139 -10.65 -13.89 -1.21
N LEU A 140 -9.63 -13.60 -0.40
CA LEU A 140 -9.61 -12.40 0.43
C LEU A 140 -9.45 -11.11 -0.39
N ASP A 141 -8.73 -11.20 -1.51
CA ASP A 141 -8.60 -10.13 -2.50
C ASP A 141 -9.94 -9.78 -3.15
N ALA A 142 -10.82 -10.76 -3.35
CA ALA A 142 -12.18 -10.57 -3.83
C ALA A 142 -13.13 -9.99 -2.75
N GLU A 143 -12.97 -10.40 -1.49
CA GLU A 143 -13.82 -9.93 -0.37
C GLU A 143 -13.49 -8.50 0.11
N ASP A 144 -12.21 -8.13 0.14
CA ASP A 144 -11.74 -6.79 0.50
C ASP A 144 -10.83 -6.21 -0.60
N PRO A 145 -11.39 -5.73 -1.72
CA PRO A 145 -10.61 -5.22 -2.85
C PRO A 145 -9.82 -3.94 -2.50
N ALA A 146 -10.12 -3.26 -1.39
CA ALA A 146 -9.29 -2.16 -0.91
C ALA A 146 -7.91 -2.65 -0.40
N ARG A 147 -7.81 -3.94 -0.01
CA ARG A 147 -6.56 -4.63 0.34
C ARG A 147 -5.64 -4.83 -0.87
N THR A 148 -6.21 -4.95 -2.07
CA THR A 148 -5.52 -5.14 -3.36
C THR A 148 -5.39 -3.91 -4.22
N GLN A 149 -5.55 -2.71 -3.65
CA GLN A 149 -5.21 -1.45 -4.34
C GLN A 149 -3.81 -1.44 -4.98
N TRP A 150 -2.97 -2.42 -4.66
CA TRP A 150 -1.57 -2.51 -4.98
C TRP A 150 -1.25 -3.27 -6.28
N PRO A 151 -1.99 -4.33 -6.66
CA PRO A 151 -1.83 -4.94 -7.99
C PRO A 151 -3.11 -4.94 -8.86
N ALA A 152 -4.33 -4.75 -8.32
CA ALA A 152 -5.56 -5.26 -8.94
C ALA A 152 -6.52 -4.23 -9.53
N ALA A 153 -6.34 -2.92 -9.29
CA ALA A 153 -7.23 -1.93 -9.89
C ALA A 153 -6.88 -1.75 -11.39
N HIS A 154 -7.52 -2.57 -12.22
CA HIS A 154 -7.27 -2.64 -13.66
C HIS A 154 -8.20 -1.74 -14.47
N SER A 155 -9.30 -1.26 -13.89
CA SER A 155 -10.25 -0.37 -14.56
C SER A 155 -10.45 0.96 -13.84
N ASP A 156 -10.96 1.95 -14.58
CA ASP A 156 -11.33 3.24 -14.02
C ASP A 156 -12.43 3.11 -12.95
N ASN A 157 -13.34 2.14 -13.10
CA ASN A 157 -14.39 1.89 -12.12
C ASN A 157 -13.83 1.40 -10.79
N ASP A 158 -12.82 0.53 -10.81
CA ASP A 158 -12.16 0.03 -9.60
C ASP A 158 -11.49 1.18 -8.86
N ILE A 159 -10.79 2.06 -9.58
CA ILE A 159 -10.16 3.24 -9.00
C ILE A 159 -11.21 4.18 -8.41
N LEU A 160 -12.28 4.47 -9.16
CA LEU A 160 -13.36 5.36 -8.70
C LEU A 160 -14.08 4.81 -7.46
N ALA A 161 -14.23 3.49 -7.32
CA ALA A 161 -14.82 2.88 -6.13
C ALA A 161 -14.01 3.13 -4.84
N THR A 162 -12.72 3.47 -4.95
CA THR A 162 -11.84 3.69 -3.80
C THR A 162 -11.75 5.14 -3.33
N VAL A 163 -12.26 6.08 -4.12
CA VAL A 163 -12.17 7.52 -3.85
C VAL A 163 -13.55 8.13 -3.55
N PRO A 164 -13.62 9.26 -2.83
CA PRO A 164 -14.89 9.94 -2.62
C PRO A 164 -15.54 10.38 -3.94
N THR A 165 -16.88 10.38 -3.98
CA THR A 165 -17.67 10.68 -5.20
C THR A 165 -17.33 12.03 -5.85
N PHE A 166 -16.92 13.03 -5.07
CA PHE A 166 -16.54 14.34 -5.62
C PHE A 166 -15.28 14.28 -6.50
N MET A 167 -14.44 13.24 -6.36
CA MET A 167 -13.26 13.03 -7.20
C MET A 167 -13.64 12.47 -8.58
N HIS A 168 -14.83 11.87 -8.75
CA HIS A 168 -15.17 11.14 -9.97
C HIS A 168 -15.20 12.03 -11.21
N SER A 169 -15.62 13.29 -11.05
CA SER A 169 -15.63 14.27 -12.14
C SER A 169 -14.24 14.78 -12.53
N LEU A 170 -13.21 14.50 -11.72
CA LEU A 170 -11.83 14.91 -11.97
C LEU A 170 -11.04 13.87 -12.75
N ILE A 171 -11.62 12.71 -13.06
CA ILE A 171 -10.90 11.65 -13.76
C ILE A 171 -10.42 12.13 -15.13
N MET A 172 -9.13 11.96 -15.35
CA MET A 172 -8.47 12.37 -16.57
C MET A 172 -8.63 11.29 -17.67
N PRO A 173 -8.85 11.68 -18.94
CA PRO A 173 -8.93 10.70 -20.04
C PRO A 173 -7.66 9.84 -20.18
N PRO A 174 -7.77 8.56 -20.59
CA PRO A 174 -6.63 7.63 -20.70
C PRO A 174 -5.41 8.20 -21.45
N GLU A 175 -5.62 8.86 -22.59
CA GLU A 175 -4.53 9.36 -23.43
C GLU A 175 -3.75 10.48 -22.74
N ARG A 176 -4.43 11.27 -21.92
CA ARG A 176 -3.82 12.35 -21.15
C ARG A 176 -3.09 11.80 -19.93
N ARG A 177 -3.66 10.80 -19.24
CA ARG A 177 -3.00 10.08 -18.12
C ARG A 177 -1.71 9.41 -18.56
N ALA A 178 -1.69 8.77 -19.73
CA ALA A 178 -0.49 8.11 -20.26
C ALA A 178 0.73 9.04 -20.37
N ARG A 179 0.52 10.34 -20.48
CA ARG A 179 1.58 11.37 -20.53
C ARG A 179 1.81 12.10 -19.20
N ASN A 180 0.97 11.84 -18.19
CA ASN A 180 0.90 12.57 -16.93
C ASN A 180 1.53 11.74 -15.80
N VAL A 181 2.82 11.43 -15.96
CA VAL A 181 3.57 10.49 -15.12
C VAL A 181 3.89 11.10 -13.76
N ILE A 182 3.73 10.31 -12.70
CA ILE A 182 4.11 10.70 -11.34
C ILE A 182 5.64 10.87 -11.29
N PRO A 183 6.14 12.02 -10.80
CA PRO A 183 7.57 12.26 -10.76
C PRO A 183 8.28 11.29 -9.81
N LEU A 184 9.44 10.79 -10.24
CA LEU A 184 10.32 9.96 -9.43
C LEU A 184 11.57 10.74 -9.05
N SER A 185 12.13 10.45 -7.87
CA SER A 185 13.51 10.83 -7.59
C SER A 185 14.46 9.95 -8.40
N ALA A 186 15.72 10.38 -8.54
CA ALA A 186 16.75 9.55 -9.15
C ALA A 186 16.93 8.20 -8.44
N ALA A 187 16.68 8.15 -7.13
CA ALA A 187 16.78 6.92 -6.35
C ALA A 187 15.64 5.93 -6.63
N SER A 188 14.47 6.41 -7.05
CA SER A 188 13.30 5.58 -7.40
C SER A 188 13.21 5.19 -8.88
N GLN A 189 14.16 5.63 -9.71
CA GLN A 189 14.29 5.22 -11.11
C GLN A 189 15.15 3.96 -11.30
N ALA A 190 15.91 3.56 -10.27
CA ALA A 190 16.78 2.37 -10.23
C ALA A 190 16.10 1.21 -9.51
#